data_AF-A0A2V9KT13-F1
#
_entry.id   AF-A0A2V9KT13-F1
#
_cell.length_a   1.000
_cell.length_b   1.000
_cell.length_c   1.000
_cell.angle_alpha   90.00
_cell.angle_beta   90.00
_cell.angle_gamma   90.00
#
_symmetry.space_group_name_H-M   'P 1'
#
loop_
_entity.id
_entity.type
_entity.pdbx_description
1 polymer ?
#
loop_
_entity_poly.entity_id
_entity_poly.type
_entity_poly.pdbx_seq_one_letter_code
_entity_poly.pdbx_strand_id
1 'polypeptide(L)'
;KTQVTTSYEWIGRNRVTGIDPFGEAELEIEPFLDIQIRQPLPQVAFIPGRVEAMADFGNPFMQGYVTVHHAGEQMVLTPLYRSFRGGFSVQF
;
A
#
# COMPACT_ATOMS: atom_id res chain seq x y z
N LYS A 1 -19.71 -8.29 -4.96
CA LYS A 1 -19.22 -8.83 -3.67
C LYS A 1 -18.00 -8.03 -3.29
N THR A 2 -17.78 -7.76 -2.00
CA THR A 2 -16.52 -7.15 -1.56
C THR A 2 -15.36 -8.08 -1.88
N GLN A 3 -14.33 -7.55 -2.53
CA GLN A 3 -13.08 -8.21 -2.83
C GLN A 3 -12.01 -7.66 -1.90
N VAL A 4 -11.18 -8.55 -1.38
CA VAL A 4 -10.03 -8.20 -0.55
C VAL A 4 -8.82 -8.88 -1.14
N THR A 5 -7.82 -8.08 -1.50
CA THR A 5 -6.51 -8.52 -1.99
C THR A 5 -5.48 -8.19 -0.93
N THR A 6 -4.52 -9.07 -0.73
CA THR A 6 -3.45 -8.85 0.24
C THR A 6 -2.16 -9.41 -0.34
N SER A 7 -1.08 -8.66 -0.20
CA SER A 7 0.25 -9.09 -0.58
C SER A 7 1.21 -8.88 0.58
N TYR A 8 2.29 -9.66 0.59
CA TYR A 8 3.31 -9.54 1.62
C TYR A 8 4.69 -9.80 1.03
N GLU A 9 5.58 -8.83 1.17
CA GLU A 9 7.00 -9.00 0.88
C GLU A 9 7.87 -8.69 2.10
N TRP A 10 8.75 -9.63 2.45
CA TRP A 10 9.71 -9.42 3.52
C TRP A 10 10.99 -8.79 2.99
N ILE A 11 11.36 -7.63 3.54
CA ILE A 11 12.66 -6.99 3.30
C ILE A 11 13.53 -7.02 4.56
N GLY A 12 14.82 -7.33 4.40
CA GLY A 12 15.78 -7.37 5.49
C GLY A 12 16.04 -6.00 6.13
N ARG A 13 16.26 -5.98 7.45
CA ARG A 13 16.41 -4.79 8.31
C ARG A 13 17.54 -3.80 7.96
N ASN A 14 18.52 -4.19 7.16
CA ASN A 14 19.66 -3.33 6.80
C ASN A 14 19.55 -2.74 5.38
N ARG A 15 18.36 -2.74 4.77
CA ARG A 15 18.14 -2.17 3.44
C ARG A 15 17.38 -0.87 3.52
N VAL A 16 17.90 0.13 2.81
CA VAL A 16 17.33 1.47 2.69
C VAL A 16 16.59 1.64 1.35
N THR A 17 16.69 0.68 0.41
CA THR A 17 15.99 0.76 -0.88
C THR A 17 15.33 -0.58 -1.20
N GLY A 18 14.31 -0.51 -2.07
CA GLY A 18 13.74 -1.70 -2.74
C GLY A 18 14.81 -2.45 -3.53
N ILE A 19 14.58 -3.75 -3.72
CA ILE A 19 15.54 -4.66 -4.37
C ILE A 19 15.32 -4.66 -5.88
N ASP A 20 14.07 -4.65 -6.30
CA ASP A 20 13.66 -4.68 -7.71
C ASP A 20 12.35 -3.88 -7.90
N PRO A 21 12.43 -2.55 -8.03
CA PRO A 21 11.23 -1.73 -8.22
C PRO A 21 10.49 -2.03 -9.53
N PHE A 22 11.12 -2.70 -10.50
CA PHE A 22 10.46 -3.11 -11.74
C PHE A 22 9.58 -4.33 -11.52
N GLY A 23 10.10 -5.37 -10.86
CA GLY A 23 9.32 -6.56 -10.50
C GLY A 23 8.19 -6.24 -9.52
N GLU A 24 8.45 -5.38 -8.53
CA GLU A 24 7.43 -4.87 -7.58
C GLU A 24 6.26 -4.19 -8.33
N ALA A 25 6.56 -3.36 -9.34
CA ALA A 25 5.55 -2.69 -10.15
C ALA A 25 4.80 -3.65 -11.10
N GLU A 26 5.48 -4.61 -11.71
CA GLU A 26 4.86 -5.59 -12.62
C GLU A 26 3.91 -6.55 -11.88
N LEU A 27 4.27 -6.93 -10.65
CA LEU A 27 3.49 -7.86 -9.83
C LEU A 27 2.45 -7.14 -8.95
N GLU A 28 2.43 -5.81 -8.95
CA GLU A 28 1.64 -4.98 -8.03
C GLU A 28 1.87 -5.39 -6.55
N ILE A 29 3.13 -5.72 -6.21
CA ILE A 29 3.53 -6.09 -4.85
C ILE A 29 4.27 -4.90 -4.25
N GLU A 30 3.68 -4.30 -3.23
CA GLU A 30 4.38 -3.32 -2.39
C GLU A 30 5.14 -4.04 -1.26
N PRO A 31 6.31 -3.53 -0.85
CA PRO A 31 7.03 -4.06 0.30
C PRO A 31 6.24 -4.08 1.61
N PHE A 32 6.46 -5.13 2.41
CA PHE A 32 5.70 -5.45 3.62
C PHE A 32 4.25 -5.80 3.32
N LEU A 33 3.36 -5.62 4.30
CA LEU A 33 1.96 -5.97 4.15
C LEU A 33 1.25 -4.85 3.36
N ASP A 34 0.62 -5.22 2.27
CA ASP A 34 -0.36 -4.38 1.58
C ASP A 34 -1.75 -5.05 1.62
N ILE A 35 -2.78 -4.23 1.81
CA ILE A 35 -4.17 -4.68 1.84
C ILE A 35 -5.01 -3.76 0.97
N GLN A 36 -5.69 -4.34 -0.01
CA GLN A 36 -6.61 -3.66 -0.89
C GLN A 36 -8.02 -4.21 -0.72
N ILE A 37 -9.00 -3.31 -0.58
CA ILE A 37 -10.41 -3.63 -0.44
C ILE A 37 -11.15 -2.93 -1.57
N ARG A 38 -11.90 -3.70 -2.37
CA ARG A 38 -12.79 -3.18 -3.41
C ARG A 38 -14.22 -3.65 -3.15
N GLN A 39 -15.14 -2.70 -3.00
CA GLN A 39 -16.55 -2.99 -2.71
C GLN A 39 -17.45 -2.36 -3.76
N PRO A 40 -18.05 -3.16 -4.66
CA PRO A 40 -19.11 -2.68 -5.52
C PRO A 40 -20.29 -2.21 -4.68
N LEU A 41 -20.68 -0.95 -4.85
CA LEU A 41 -21.83 -0.39 -4.17
C LEU A 41 -23.13 -0.81 -4.89
N PRO A 42 -24.23 -0.98 -4.16
CA PRO A 42 -25.53 -1.22 -4.77
C PRO A 42 -25.91 -0.06 -5.69
N GLN A 43 -26.65 -0.35 -6.77
CA GLN A 43 -27.17 0.69 -7.65
C GLN A 43 -28.06 1.63 -6.85
N VAL A 44 -27.69 2.91 -6.84
CA VAL A 44 -28.45 3.99 -6.24
C VAL A 44 -29.13 4.78 -7.34
N ALA A 45 -30.43 5.05 -7.20
CA ALA A 45 -31.28 5.62 -8.25
C ALA A 45 -30.79 6.99 -8.79
N PHE A 46 -29.91 7.68 -8.05
CA PHE A 46 -29.40 9.02 -8.41
C PHE A 46 -28.02 9.01 -9.10
N ILE A 47 -27.31 7.88 -9.15
CA ILE A 47 -26.03 7.77 -9.86
C ILE A 47 -26.21 6.84 -11.06
N PRO A 48 -26.22 7.36 -12.31
CA PRO A 48 -26.17 6.51 -13.48
C PRO A 48 -24.77 5.88 -13.56
N GLY A 49 -24.68 4.55 -13.39
CA GLY A 49 -23.43 3.80 -13.51
C GLY A 49 -23.17 2.80 -12.39
N ARG A 50 -22.04 2.10 -12.47
CA ARG A 50 -21.53 1.22 -11.39
C ARG A 50 -20.53 2.01 -10.56
N VAL A 51 -20.78 2.10 -9.24
CA VAL A 51 -19.84 2.69 -8.30
C VAL A 51 -19.12 1.60 -7.51
N GLU A 52 -17.81 1.71 -7.38
CA GLU A 52 -17.00 0.85 -6.54
C GLU A 52 -16.24 1.67 -5.50
N ALA A 53 -16.43 1.36 -4.23
CA ALA A 53 -15.63 1.92 -3.15
C ALA A 53 -14.31 1.17 -3.05
N MET A 54 -13.21 1.90 -2.87
CA MET A 54 -11.86 1.34 -2.77
C MET A 54 -11.14 1.86 -1.53
N ALA A 55 -10.33 1.01 -0.91
CA ALA A 55 -9.44 1.35 0.18
C ALA A 55 -8.16 0.50 0.10
N ASP A 56 -7.01 1.15 0.10
CA ASP A 56 -5.68 0.55 0.03
C ASP A 56 -4.86 0.94 1.27
N PHE A 57 -4.18 -0.04 1.86
CA PHE A 57 -3.39 0.11 3.08
C PHE A 57 -1.99 -0.46 2.86
N GLY A 58 -1.04 0.41 2.52
CA GLY A 58 0.36 0.04 2.36
C GLY A 58 1.13 0.11 3.67
N ASN A 59 1.84 -0.96 4.02
CA ASN A 59 2.69 -1.10 5.20
C ASN A 59 2.04 -0.59 6.52
N PRO A 60 0.88 -1.15 6.93
CA PRO A 60 0.12 -0.66 8.09
C PRO A 60 0.89 -0.82 9.42
N PHE A 61 1.82 -1.78 9.48
CA PHE A 61 2.68 -2.02 10.63
C PHE A 61 3.93 -1.15 10.70
N MET A 62 4.13 -0.25 9.72
CA MET A 62 5.27 0.66 9.70
C MET A 62 6.61 -0.11 9.81
N GLN A 63 6.80 -1.10 8.95
CA GLN A 63 8.04 -1.88 8.89
C GLN A 63 9.09 -1.19 8.01
N GLY A 64 10.35 -1.57 8.17
CA GLY A 64 11.45 -1.12 7.29
C GLY A 64 12.17 0.15 7.70
N TYR A 65 11.99 0.65 8.93
CA TYR A 65 12.83 1.74 9.45
C TYR A 65 14.27 1.27 9.66
N VAL A 66 15.22 2.07 9.17
CA VAL A 66 16.65 1.87 9.40
C VAL A 66 17.18 3.03 10.22
N THR A 67 17.66 2.75 11.43
CA THR A 67 18.34 3.74 12.25
C THR A 67 19.82 3.79 11.88
N VAL A 68 20.30 4.95 11.50
CA VAL A 68 21.71 5.21 11.23
C VAL A 68 22.24 6.14 12.32
N HIS A 69 23.33 5.75 12.95
CA HIS A 69 24.05 6.58 13.91
C HIS A 69 25.25 7.21 13.21
N HIS A 70 25.36 8.53 13.24
CA HIS A 70 26.49 9.25 12.66
C HIS A 70 26.89 10.41 13.57
N ALA A 71 28.18 10.48 13.93
CA ALA A 71 28.77 11.59 14.69
C ALA A 71 28.04 11.95 16.02
N GLY A 72 27.43 10.97 16.69
CA GLY A 72 26.67 11.19 17.93
C GLY A 72 25.20 11.57 17.71
N GLU A 73 24.78 11.75 16.46
CA GLU A 73 23.38 11.97 16.07
C GLU A 73 22.73 10.66 15.60
N GLN A 74 21.42 10.55 15.83
CA GLN A 74 20.60 9.44 15.38
C GLN A 74 19.68 9.92 14.26
N MET A 75 19.79 9.29 13.09
CA MET A 75 18.93 9.54 11.94
C MET A 75 18.08 8.30 11.66
N VAL A 76 16.77 8.47 11.46
CA VAL A 76 15.87 7.38 11.09
C VAL A 76 15.53 7.52 9.61
N LEU A 77 15.89 6.51 8.83
CA LEU A 77 15.57 6.40 7.42
C LEU A 77 14.28 5.59 7.27
N THR A 78 13.32 6.17 6.55
CA THR A 78 12.01 5.58 6.27
C THR A 78 11.85 5.42 4.76
N PRO A 79 12.39 4.35 4.18
CA PRO A 79 12.33 4.16 2.74
C PRO A 79 10.96 3.70 2.25
N LEU A 80 10.17 3.11 3.14
CA LEU A 80 8.88 2.50 2.83
C LEU A 80 7.81 3.12 3.72
N TYR A 81 6.98 3.96 3.11
CA TYR A 81 5.98 4.74 3.82
C TYR A 81 4.77 3.89 4.18
N ARG A 82 4.25 4.08 5.39
CA ARG A 82 2.87 3.71 5.69
C ARG A 82 1.95 4.62 4.90
N SER A 83 1.01 4.03 4.16
CA SER A 83 0.03 4.77 3.40
C SER A 83 -1.39 4.23 3.64
N PHE A 84 -2.36 5.13 3.50
CA PHE A 84 -3.77 4.79 3.43
C PHE A 84 -4.37 5.62 2.30
N ARG A 85 -4.95 4.95 1.31
CA ARG A 85 -5.59 5.57 0.15
C ARG A 85 -7.01 5.07 0.08
N GLY A 86 -7.96 5.94 -0.21
CA GLY A 86 -9.36 5.57 -0.34
C GLY A 86 -10.02 6.39 -1.44
N GLY A 87 -11.08 5.85 -2.01
CA GLY A 87 -11.76 6.53 -3.11
C GLY A 87 -12.98 5.79 -3.63
N PHE A 88 -13.51 6.33 -4.72
CA PHE A 88 -14.62 5.74 -5.47
C PHE A 88 -14.27 5.72 -6.95
N SER A 89 -14.52 4.60 -7.61
CA SER A 89 -14.51 4.48 -9.08
C SER A 89 -15.94 4.50 -9.58
N VAL A 90 -16.19 5.27 -10.64
CA VAL A 90 -17.50 5.35 -11.30
C VAL A 90 -17.32 4.94 -12.75
N GLN A 91 -18.05 3.90 -13.17
CA GLN A 91 -18.12 3.46 -14.56
C GLN A 91 -19.48 3.85 -15.13
N PHE A 92 -19.46 4.66 -16.19
CA PHE A 92 -20.64 5.18 -16.89
C PHE A 92 -21.00 4.32 -18.11
#